data_AF-A0A2V6SHJ2-F1
#
_entry.id   AF-A0A2V6SHJ2-F1
#
_cell.length_a   1.000
_cell.length_b   1.000
_cell.length_c   1.000
_cell.angle_alpha   90.00
_cell.angle_beta   90.00
_cell.angle_gamma   90.00
#
_symmetry.space_group_name_H-M   'P 1'
#
loop_
_entity.id
_entity.type
_entity.pdbx_description
1 polymer ?
#
loop_
_entity_poly.entity_id
_entity_poly.type
_entity_poly.pdbx_seq_one_letter_code
_entity_poly.pdbx_strand_id
1 'polypeptide(L)'
;DELAADQMALRHVFVSDERKPDELRVITAREGRLLNDDVNHRVTLRLLNGSIHETAPQALQKYRQVNFRLYDITLVLENPLVKQGE
;
A
#
# COMPACT_ATOMS: atom_id res chain seq x y z
N ASP A 1 -21.80 -3.99 -7.96
CA ASP A 1 -20.41 -3.53 -8.19
C ASP A 1 -19.63 -4.56 -8.97
N GLU A 2 -19.74 -4.50 -10.30
CA GLU A 2 -18.77 -5.13 -11.17
C GLU A 2 -17.52 -4.23 -11.21
N LEU A 3 -16.37 -4.83 -10.91
CA LEU A 3 -15.09 -4.17 -11.12
C LEU A 3 -14.81 -4.14 -12.63
N ALA A 4 -14.17 -3.07 -13.10
CA ALA A 4 -13.65 -3.02 -14.46
C ALA A 4 -12.56 -4.11 -14.65
N ALA A 5 -12.33 -4.54 -15.89
CA ALA A 5 -11.46 -5.67 -16.21
C ALA A 5 -10.00 -5.49 -15.76
N ASP A 6 -9.58 -4.25 -15.49
CA ASP A 6 -8.27 -3.83 -15.00
C ASP A 6 -8.18 -3.70 -13.47
N GLN A 7 -9.28 -3.96 -12.75
CA GLN A 7 -9.35 -3.82 -11.30
C GLN A 7 -9.42 -5.16 -10.59
N MET A 8 -8.46 -5.37 -9.68
CA MET A 8 -8.48 -6.53 -8.79
C MET A 8 -8.98 -6.14 -7.40
N ALA A 9 -10.03 -6.81 -6.92
CA ALA A 9 -10.49 -6.66 -5.55
C ALA A 9 -9.65 -7.49 -4.57
N LEU A 10 -9.34 -6.88 -3.44
CA LEU A 10 -8.69 -7.50 -2.30
C LEU A 10 -9.59 -7.36 -1.07
N ARG A 11 -9.51 -8.33 -0.16
CA ARG A 11 -10.23 -8.30 1.13
C ARG A 11 -9.24 -8.57 2.25
N HIS A 12 -9.46 -7.93 3.40
CA HIS A 12 -8.61 -8.07 4.59
C HIS A 12 -7.14 -7.79 4.28
N VAL A 13 -6.88 -6.60 3.76
CA VAL A 13 -5.54 -6.20 3.31
C VAL A 13 -4.68 -5.85 4.51
N PHE A 14 -3.46 -6.36 4.51
CA PHE A 14 -2.38 -6.01 5.43
C PHE A 14 -1.17 -5.58 4.62
N VAL A 15 -0.60 -4.42 4.94
CA VAL A 15 0.61 -3.88 4.29
C VAL A 15 1.64 -3.59 5.37
N SER A 16 2.82 -4.21 5.25
CA SER A 16 4.05 -3.74 5.93
C SER A 16 4.69 -2.69 5.04
N ASP A 17 4.79 -1.45 5.53
CA ASP A 17 5.39 -0.34 4.78
C ASP A 17 6.77 -0.02 5.34
N GLU A 18 7.79 -0.54 4.67
CA GLU A 18 9.19 -0.49 5.09
C GLU A 18 10.00 0.57 4.33
N ARG A 19 9.32 1.51 3.65
CA ARG A 19 9.98 2.56 2.85
C ARG A 19 10.88 3.48 3.67
N LYS A 20 10.68 3.53 4.99
CA LYS A 20 11.52 4.26 5.92
C LYS A 20 12.05 3.31 7.01
N PRO A 21 13.37 3.15 7.15
CA PRO A 21 13.95 2.21 8.11
C PRO A 21 13.78 2.64 9.58
N ASP A 22 13.48 3.91 9.84
CA ASP A 22 13.27 4.48 11.18
C ASP A 22 11.79 4.51 11.61
N GLU A 23 10.86 4.05 10.75
CA GLU A 23 9.42 4.02 10.99
C GLU A 23 8.89 2.59 10.79
N LEU A 24 8.30 2.01 11.85
CA LEU A 24 7.49 0.79 11.70
C LEU A 24 6.08 1.22 11.35
N ARG A 25 5.66 0.94 10.12
CA ARG A 25 4.34 1.31 9.60
C ARG A 25 3.60 0.10 9.07
N VAL A 26 2.42 -0.13 9.62
CA VAL A 26 1.50 -1.17 9.20
C VAL A 26 0.18 -0.53 8.78
N ILE A 27 -0.39 -0.99 7.67
CA ILE A 27 -1.68 -0.52 7.19
C ILE A 27 -2.61 -1.72 7.08
N THR A 28 -3.80 -1.61 7.67
CA THR A 28 -4.85 -2.62 7.55
C THR A 28 -6.09 -2.02 6.90
N ALA A 29 -6.82 -2.82 6.12
CA ALA A 29 -8.07 -2.39 5.50
C ALA A 29 -9.03 -3.54 5.27
N ARG A 30 -10.33 -3.27 5.36
CA ARG A 30 -11.37 -4.27 5.06
C ARG A 30 -11.35 -4.66 3.59
N GLU A 31 -11.18 -3.68 2.72
CA GLU A 31 -11.22 -3.82 1.27
C GLU A 31 -10.05 -3.09 0.63
N GLY A 32 -9.55 -3.66 -0.46
CA GLY A 32 -8.55 -3.02 -1.33
C GLY A 32 -8.92 -3.18 -2.79
N ARG A 33 -8.41 -2.27 -3.63
CA ARG A 33 -8.50 -2.34 -5.09
C ARG A 33 -7.14 -2.00 -5.68
N LEU A 34 -6.64 -2.85 -6.56
CA LEU A 34 -5.51 -2.50 -7.42
C LEU A 34 -6.07 -1.80 -8.65
N LEU A 35 -5.60 -0.59 -8.89
CA LEU A 35 -5.92 0.23 -10.05
C LEU A 35 -4.66 0.33 -10.89
N ASN A 36 -4.69 -0.22 -12.09
CA ASN A 36 -3.56 -0.17 -13.00
C ASN A 36 -3.67 1.06 -13.91
N ASP A 37 -2.57 1.80 -14.05
CA ASP A 37 -2.44 2.92 -14.98
C ASP A 37 -1.36 2.54 -16.00
N ASP A 38 -1.81 1.86 -17.07
CA ASP A 38 -0.92 1.34 -18.12
C ASP A 38 -0.19 2.45 -18.87
N VAL A 39 -0.76 3.66 -18.93
CA VAL A 39 -0.17 4.82 -19.60
C VAL A 39 1.04 5.34 -18.81
N ASN A 40 0.95 5.37 -17.48
CA ASN A 40 2.01 5.88 -16.61
C ASN A 40 2.82 4.78 -15.91
N HIS A 41 2.60 3.51 -16.25
CA HIS A 41 3.22 2.34 -15.63
C HIS A 41 3.17 2.38 -14.10
N ARG A 42 2.01 2.76 -13.55
CA ARG A 42 1.83 2.93 -12.11
C ARG A 42 0.69 2.06 -11.64
N VAL A 43 0.90 1.38 -10.51
CA VAL A 43 -0.17 0.68 -9.81
C VAL A 43 -0.54 1.45 -8.56
N THR A 44 -1.83 1.71 -8.38
CA THR A 44 -2.36 2.30 -7.15
C THR A 44 -3.11 1.23 -6.37
N LEU A 45 -2.69 1.00 -5.12
CA LEU A 45 -3.45 0.22 -4.15
C LEU A 45 -4.36 1.17 -3.38
N ARG A 46 -5.65 1.16 -3.71
CA ARG A 46 -6.70 1.89 -2.98
C ARG A 46 -7.23 1.03 -1.85
N LEU A 47 -7.15 1.53 -0.63
CA LEU A 47 -7.62 0.86 0.58
C LEU A 47 -8.87 1.57 1.12
N LEU A 48 -9.84 0.78 1.58
CA LEU A 48 -11.13 1.27 2.08
C LEU A 48 -11.38 0.76 3.50
N ASN A 49 -11.86 1.67 4.36
CA ASN A 49 -12.26 1.42 5.74
C ASN A 49 -11.18 0.68 6.54
N GLY A 50 -10.10 1.39 6.83
CA GLY A 50 -8.90 0.83 7.42
C GLY A 50 -8.22 1.74 8.43
N SER A 51 -7.04 1.33 8.87
CA SER A 51 -6.22 2.09 9.80
C SER A 51 -4.74 1.97 9.48
N ILE A 52 -4.02 3.07 9.71
CA ILE A 52 -2.57 3.16 9.66
C ILE A 52 -2.07 3.10 11.10
N HIS A 53 -1.10 2.25 11.35
CA HIS A 53 -0.46 1.98 12.62
C HIS A 53 1.01 2.34 12.48
N GLU A 54 1.50 3.28 13.28
CA GLU A 54 2.87 3.78 13.18
C GLU A 54 3.52 3.82 14.55
N THR A 55 4.79 3.43 14.59
CA THR A 55 5.68 3.61 15.75
C THR A 55 7.12 3.73 15.26
N ALA A 56 8.03 4.16 16.13
CA ALA A 56 9.46 4.08 15.85
C ALA A 56 10.08 2.86 16.56
N PRO A 57 11.03 2.12 15.96
CA PRO A 57 11.67 0.98 16.61
C PRO A 57 12.30 1.32 17.97
N GLN A 58 12.87 2.52 18.11
CA GLN A 58 13.54 2.98 19.33
C GLN A 58 12.58 3.63 20.34
N ALA A 59 11.31 3.82 19.99
CA ALA A 59 10.33 4.48 20.84
C ALA A 59 8.95 3.82 20.74
N LEU A 60 8.91 2.50 20.99
CA LEU A 60 7.67 1.69 20.96
C LEU A 60 6.54 2.24 21.84
N GLN A 61 6.87 3.06 22.85
CA GLN A 61 5.90 3.75 23.71
C GLN A 61 5.08 4.81 22.94
N LYS A 62 5.59 5.29 21.80
CA LYS A 62 4.99 6.34 20.96
C LYS A 62 4.33 5.69 19.76
N TYR A 63 3.14 5.18 19.99
CA TYR A 63 2.29 4.59 18.97
C TYR A 63 1.25 5.59 18.46
N ARG A 64 1.10 5.68 17.15
CA ARG A 64 0.07 6.48 16.47
C ARG A 64 -0.84 5.57 15.66
N GLN A 65 -2.13 5.82 15.74
CA GLN A 65 -3.13 5.18 14.90
C GLN A 65 -3.96 6.24 14.18
N VAL A 66 -4.15 6.06 12.87
CA VAL A 66 -5.00 6.91 12.04
C VAL A 66 -6.03 6.03 11.34
N ASN A 67 -7.31 6.26 11.62
CA ASN A 67 -8.40 5.59 10.91
C ASN A 67 -8.73 6.35 9.62
N PHE A 68 -9.00 5.63 8.54
CA PHE A 68 -9.36 6.22 7.24
C PHE A 68 -10.55 5.51 6.61
N ARG A 69 -11.33 6.27 5.82
CA ARG A 69 -12.35 5.70 4.92
C ARG A 69 -11.75 5.30 3.58
N LEU A 70 -10.81 6.08 3.06
CA LEU A 70 -10.10 5.84 1.81
C LEU A 70 -8.64 6.25 1.98
N TYR A 71 -7.72 5.40 1.51
CA TYR A 71 -6.28 5.69 1.49
C TYR A 71 -5.65 5.06 0.24
N ASP A 72 -4.97 5.86 -0.57
CA ASP A 72 -4.32 5.40 -1.80
C ASP A 72 -2.80 5.27 -1.56
N ILE A 73 -2.24 4.14 -1.98
CA ILE A 73 -0.79 3.88 -2.00
C ILE A 73 -0.37 3.74 -3.47
N THR A 74 0.51 4.62 -3.92
CA THR A 74 1.22 4.42 -5.19
C THR A 74 2.31 3.39 -5.00
N LEU A 75 2.23 2.29 -5.75
CA LEU A 75 3.28 1.28 -5.84
C LEU A 75 4.14 1.62 -7.06
N VAL A 76 5.42 1.87 -6.82
CA VAL A 76 6.41 1.97 -7.89
C VAL A 76 6.86 0.54 -8.20
N LEU A 77 6.49 0.03 -9.37
CA LEU A 77 7.02 -1.23 -9.86
C LEU A 77 8.39 -0.94 -10.47
N GLU A 78 9.47 -1.25 -9.76
CA GLU A 78 10.78 -1.27 -10.39
C GLU A 78 10.78 -2.34 -11.48
N ASN A 79 11.09 -1.95 -12.72
CA ASN A 79 11.08 -2.86 -13.86
C ASN A 79 12.23 -3.88 -13.70
N PRO A 80 11.97 -5.17 -13.42
CA PRO A 80 13.04 -6.13 -13.17
C PRO A 80 13.85 -6.48 -14.44
N LEU A 81 13.44 -5.99 -15.61
CA LEU A 81 14.13 -6.19 -16.88
C LEU A 81 15.39 -5.33 -17.07
N VAL A 82 15.75 -4.46 -16.12
CA VAL A 82 16.96 -3.61 -16.22
C VAL A 82 18.24 -4.34 -15.73
N LYS A 83 18.15 -5.57 -15.19
CA LYS A 83 19.32 -6.38 -14.80
C LYS A 83 19.66 -7.51 -15.78
N GLN A 84 19.66 -7.23 -17.08
CA GLN A 84 20.36 -8.07 -18.07
C GLN A 84 21.20 -7.17 -18.97
N GLY A 85 22.41 -6.86 -18.51
CA GLY A 85 23.35 -6.03 -19.26
C GLY A 85 24.49 -5.48 -18.43
N GLU A 86 25.15 -6.31 -17.61
CA GLU A 86 26.55 -6.14 -17.19
C GLU A 86 27.26 -7.49 -17.22
#